data_AF-A0A0S7ZVU7-F1
#
_entry.id   AF-A0A0S7ZVU7-F1
#
_cell.length_a   1.000
_cell.length_b   1.000
_cell.length_c   1.000
_cell.angle_alpha   90.00
_cell.angle_beta   90.00
_cell.angle_gamma   90.00
#
_symmetry.space_group_name_H-M   'P 1'
#
loop_
_entity.id
_entity.type
_entity.pdbx_description
1 polymer ?
#
loop_
_entity_poly.entity_id
_entity_poly.type
_entity_poly.pdbx_seq_one_letter_code
_entity_poly.pdbx_strand_id
1 'polypeptide(L)' 'RGSDLFKSGELFAITNLPPADPAHDRVMLCGNPNMNLDMTKHLQEQGWTMTTFRGVGNFTVEKAFVLQHE' A
#
# COMPACT_ATOMS: atom_id res chain seq x y z
N ARG A 1 8.65 7.72 3.24
CA ARG A 1 9.09 8.15 1.89
C ARG A 1 8.34 7.43 0.78
N GLY A 2 8.48 6.12 0.60
CA GLY A 2 7.77 5.41 -0.49
C GLY A 2 6.25 5.54 -0.41
N SER A 3 5.68 5.38 0.80
CA SER A 3 4.28 5.67 1.11
C SER A 3 3.88 7.08 0.69
N ASP A 4 4.68 8.07 1.05
CA ASP A 4 4.35 9.48 0.89
C ASP A 4 4.36 9.89 -0.59
N LEU A 5 5.32 9.36 -1.35
CA LEU A 5 5.41 9.56 -2.81
C LEU A 5 4.24 8.90 -3.55
N PHE A 6 3.77 7.74 -3.07
CA PHE A 6 2.58 7.09 -3.64
C PHE A 6 1.32 7.94 -3.36
N LYS A 7 1.15 8.39 -2.11
CA LYS A 7 0.01 9.20 -1.67
C LYS A 7 -0.06 10.57 -2.35
N SER A 8 1.09 11.23 -2.57
CA SER A 8 1.15 12.54 -3.21
C SER A 8 0.95 12.48 -4.73
N GLY A 9 1.08 11.28 -5.33
CA GLY A 9 1.08 11.08 -6.77
C GLY A 9 2.42 11.36 -7.46
N GLU A 10 3.43 11.84 -6.71
CA GLU A 10 4.76 12.16 -7.24
C GLU A 10 5.45 10.91 -7.81
N LEU A 11 5.22 9.74 -7.21
CA LEU A 11 5.74 8.46 -7.71
C LEU A 11 5.33 8.21 -9.17
N PHE A 12 4.07 8.47 -9.51
CA PHE A 12 3.53 8.25 -10.86
C PHE A 12 4.10 9.26 -11.86
N ALA A 13 4.31 10.51 -11.43
CA ALA A 13 4.99 11.52 -12.25
C ALA A 13 6.44 11.15 -12.56
N ILE A 14 7.21 10.70 -11.55
CA ILE A 14 8.61 10.30 -11.72
C ILE A 14 8.74 9.08 -12.63
N THR A 15 7.79 8.16 -12.57
CA THR A 15 7.80 6.90 -13.34
C THR A 15 7.09 7.02 -14.70
N ASN A 16 6.50 8.18 -15.01
CA ASN A 16 5.70 8.42 -16.21
C ASN A 16 4.56 7.39 -16.37
N LEU A 17 3.90 7.06 -15.27
CA LEU A 17 2.73 6.18 -15.23
C LEU A 17 1.47 6.99 -14.89
N PRO A 18 0.27 6.51 -15.28
CA PRO A 18 -0.98 7.04 -14.74
C PRO A 18 -1.06 6.88 -13.21
N PRO A 19 -1.93 7.64 -12.52
CA PRO A 19 -2.26 7.38 -11.12
C PRO A 19 -2.77 5.95 -10.93
N ALA A 20 -2.41 5.31 -9.82
CA ALA A 20 -2.83 3.94 -9.56
C ALA A 20 -4.35 3.80 -9.46
N ASP A 21 -4.88 2.79 -10.16
CA ASP A 21 -6.30 2.46 -10.23
C ASP A 21 -6.54 1.04 -9.71
N PRO A 22 -7.37 0.84 -8.66
CA PRO A 22 -7.64 -0.48 -8.10
C PRO A 22 -8.24 -1.49 -9.09
N ALA A 23 -8.82 -1.05 -10.22
CA ALA A 23 -9.30 -1.92 -11.28
C ALA A 23 -8.13 -2.57 -12.06
N HIS A 24 -7.06 -1.81 -12.31
CA HIS A 24 -5.98 -2.19 -13.21
C HIS A 24 -4.69 -2.58 -12.48
N ASP A 25 -4.46 -2.02 -11.30
CA ASP A 25 -3.17 -2.10 -10.59
C ASP A 25 -3.25 -3.00 -9.35
N ARG A 26 -2.08 -3.48 -8.92
CA ARG A 26 -1.93 -4.32 -7.73
C ARG A 26 -0.77 -3.81 -6.89
N VAL A 27 -0.93 -3.80 -5.56
CA VAL A 27 0.08 -3.25 -4.63
C VAL A 27 0.50 -4.28 -3.59
N MET A 28 1.81 -4.41 -3.34
CA MET A 28 2.32 -5.18 -2.20
C MET A 28 3.01 -4.22 -1.23
N LEU A 29 2.52 -4.17 0.02
CA LEU A 29 3.10 -3.39 1.10
C LEU A 29 4.03 -4.27 1.94
N CYS A 30 5.31 -3.91 2.02
CA CYS A 30 6.26 -4.54 2.93
C CYS A 30 7.15 -3.47 3.58
N GLY A 31 7.10 -3.35 4.91
CA GLY A 31 7.83 -2.31 5.62
C GLY A 31 7.61 -2.31 7.13
N ASN A 32 7.94 -1.17 7.75
CA ASN A 32 7.72 -0.90 9.17
C ASN A 32 6.22 -1.06 9.52
N PRO A 33 5.86 -1.65 10.67
CA PRO A 33 4.47 -1.81 11.10
C PRO A 33 3.59 -0.56 11.01
N ASN A 34 4.13 0.61 11.36
CA ASN A 34 3.40 1.89 11.30
C ASN A 34 3.15 2.34 9.86
N MET A 35 4.14 2.19 8.97
CA MET A 35 3.99 2.51 7.55
C MET A 35 2.96 1.60 6.89
N ASN A 36 2.99 0.31 7.20
CA ASN A 36 2.01 -0.65 6.70
C ASN A 36 0.59 -0.29 7.14
N LEU A 37 0.40 0.06 8.42
CA LEU A 37 -0.91 0.45 8.96
C LEU A 37 -1.45 1.71 8.24
N ASP A 38 -0.62 2.74 8.14
CA ASP A 38 -0.97 4.01 7.52
C ASP A 38 -1.28 3.87 6.02
N MET A 39 -0.49 3.10 5.27
CA MET A 39 -0.76 2.81 3.86
C MET A 39 -1.97 1.92 3.66
N THR A 40 -2.19 0.92 4.51
CA THR A 40 -3.38 0.06 4.43
C THR A 40 -4.65 0.88 4.57
N LYS A 41 -4.69 1.79 5.56
CA LYS A 41 -5.81 2.70 5.76
C LYS A 41 -6.05 3.57 4.52
N HIS A 42 -5.00 4.19 4.01
CA HIS A 42 -5.10 5.04 2.81
C HIS A 42 -5.65 4.28 1.60
N LEU A 43 -5.13 3.07 1.32
CA LEU A 43 -5.59 2.26 0.20
C LEU A 43 -7.08 1.87 0.37
N GLN A 44 -7.49 1.45 1.56
CA GLN A 44 -8.90 1.12 1.83
C GLN A 44 -9.83 2.34 1.64
N GLU A 45 -9.42 3.53 2.08
CA GLU A 45 -10.17 4.78 1.87
C GLU A 45 -10.28 5.15 0.39
N GLN A 46 -9.34 4.72 -0.44
CA GLN A 46 -9.36 4.91 -1.90
C GLN A 46 -10.00 3.73 -2.67
N GLY A 47 -10.71 2.83 -1.98
CA GLY A 47 -11.47 1.74 -2.61
C GLY A 47 -10.68 0.48 -2.95
N TRP A 48 -9.44 0.35 -2.44
CA TRP A 48 -8.66 -0.86 -2.60
C TRP A 48 -9.11 -1.96 -1.63
N THR A 49 -9.01 -3.21 -2.06
CA THR A 49 -9.41 -4.40 -1.30
C THR A 49 -8.18 -5.22 -0.93
N MET A 50 -7.98 -5.47 0.37
CA MET A 50 -6.87 -6.29 0.85
C MET A 50 -7.13 -7.76 0.56
N THR A 51 -6.11 -8.47 0.11
CA THR A 51 -6.13 -9.94 0.01
C THR A 51 -6.20 -10.55 1.40
N THR A 52 -7.07 -11.54 1.57
CA THR A 52 -7.22 -12.28 2.82
C THR A 52 -7.21 -13.78 2.54
N PHE A 53 -7.17 -14.60 3.58
CA PHE A 53 -7.33 -16.06 3.43
C PHE A 53 -8.66 -16.47 2.79
N ARG A 54 -9.66 -15.57 2.74
CA ARG A 54 -10.99 -15.83 2.17
C ARG A 54 -11.13 -15.42 0.71
N GLY A 55 -10.19 -14.66 0.16
CA GLY A 55 -10.32 -14.14 -1.18
C GLY A 55 -9.16 -13.25 -1.63
N VAL A 56 -9.01 -13.15 -2.96
CA VAL A 56 -7.99 -12.36 -3.62
C VAL A 56 -8.46 -10.91 -3.74
N GLY A 57 -7.67 -9.99 -3.19
CA GLY A 57 -7.88 -8.54 -3.32
C GLY A 57 -6.93 -7.93 -4.35
N ASN A 58 -6.85 -6.61 -4.37
CA ASN A 58 -5.91 -5.86 -5.22
C ASN A 58 -4.69 -5.32 -4.47
N PHE A 59 -4.58 -5.55 -3.15
CA PHE A 59 -3.31 -5.35 -2.44
C PHE A 59 -3.02 -6.38 -1.34
N THR A 60 -1.76 -6.51 -0.94
CA THR A 60 -1.28 -7.38 0.14
C THR A 60 -0.41 -6.61 1.12
N VAL A 61 -0.28 -7.12 2.36
CA VAL A 61 0.51 -6.47 3.42
C VAL A 61 1.33 -7.52 4.16
N GLU A 62 2.62 -7.24 4.32
CA GLU A 62 3.57 -8.05 5.08
C GLU A 62 4.42 -7.14 6.00
N LYS A 63 4.62 -7.54 7.25
CA LYS A 63 5.53 -6.80 8.16
C LYS A 63 6.97 -7.20 7.83
N ALA A 64 7.78 -6.23 7.42
CA ALA A 64 9.20 -6.50 7.13
C ALA A 64 10.00 -6.80 8.41
N PHE A 65 9.56 -6.23 9.53
CA PHE A 65 10.11 -6.45 10.86
C PHE A 65 9.05 -6.05 11.91
N VAL A 66 9.35 -6.32 13.18
CA VAL A 66 8.51 -5.93 14.33
C VAL A 66 9.16 -4.81 15.12
N LEU A 67 8.36 -3.98 15.79
CA LEU A 67 8.87 -3.02 16.74
C LEU A 67 9.22 -3.75 18.04
N GLN A 68 10.37 -3.44 18.61
CA GLN A 68 10.69 -3.90 19.96
C GLN A 68 9.74 -3.20 20.93
N HIS A 69 9.01 -3.98 21.71
CA HIS A 69 8.30 -3.49 22.89
C HIS A 69 9.25 -3.63 24.08
N GLU A 70 9.52 -2.53 24.77
CA GLU A 70 10.04 -2.55 26.15
C GLU A 70 8.87 -2.70 27.13
#